data_AF-A0A9E3MQB0-F1
#
_entry.id   AF-A0A9E3MQB0-F1
#
_cell.length_a   1.000
_cell.length_b   1.000
_cell.length_c   1.000
_cell.angle_alpha   90.00
_cell.angle_beta   90.00
_cell.angle_gamma   90.00
#
_symmetry.space_group_name_H-M   'P 1'
#
loop_
_entity.id
_entity.type
_entity.pdbx_description
1 polymer ?
#
loop_
_entity_poly.entity_id
_entity_poly.type
_entity_poly.pdbx_seq_one_letter_code
_entity_poly.pdbx_strand_id
1 'polypeptide(L)' 'MTDLSAEFKALAAYKPAHKVRFVTAASLFDGHDAAINIMRRILQGMGAEVIHLGHNRSVDEVVTAALQEDVQGIAVSSY' A
#
# COMPACT_ATOMS: atom_id res chain seq x y z
N MET A 1 23.04 -21.52 -9.85
CA MET A 1 22.26 -21.20 -8.64
C MET A 1 22.49 -19.73 -8.38
N THR A 2 21.57 -18.87 -8.80
CA THR A 2 21.67 -17.42 -8.60
C THR A 2 21.61 -17.12 -7.10
N ASP A 3 22.47 -16.24 -6.61
CA ASP A 3 22.47 -15.83 -5.21
C ASP A 3 21.32 -14.84 -4.98
N LEU A 4 20.13 -15.40 -4.75
CA LEU A 4 18.92 -14.66 -4.42
C LEU A 4 19.09 -13.81 -3.14
N SER A 5 20.07 -14.12 -2.28
CA SER A 5 20.25 -13.40 -1.01
C SER A 5 20.69 -11.95 -1.22
N ALA A 6 21.46 -11.67 -2.28
CA ALA A 6 21.89 -10.32 -2.62
C ALA A 6 20.70 -9.47 -3.12
N GLU A 7 19.83 -10.06 -3.94
CA GLU A 7 18.64 -9.40 -4.49
C GLU A 7 17.63 -9.07 -3.37
N PHE A 8 17.38 -10.00 -2.44
CA PHE A 8 16.51 -9.75 -1.29
C PHE A 8 17.03 -8.62 -0.40
N LYS A 9 18.35 -8.55 -0.17
CA LYS A 9 18.96 -7.43 0.59
C LYS A 9 18.80 -6.10 -0.14
N ALA A 10 19.00 -6.08 -1.45
CA ALA A 10 18.83 -4.87 -2.26
C ALA A 10 17.38 -4.36 -2.23
N LEU A 11 16.40 -5.27 -2.35
CA LEU A 11 14.97 -4.94 -2.22
C LEU A 11 14.61 -4.43 -0.82
N ALA A 12 15.11 -5.07 0.22
CA ALA A 12 14.86 -4.64 1.60
C ALA A 12 15.46 -3.26 1.93
N ALA A 13 16.55 -2.89 1.25
CA ALA A 13 17.21 -1.59 1.40
C ALA A 13 16.64 -0.50 0.47
N TYR A 14 15.73 -0.85 -0.45
CA TYR A 14 15.17 0.10 -1.39
C TYR A 14 14.44 1.25 -0.67
N LYS A 15 14.72 2.47 -1.12
CA LYS A 15 13.98 3.68 -0.76
C LYS A 15 13.54 4.40 -2.04
N PRO A 16 12.30 4.88 -2.11
CA PRO A 16 11.83 5.67 -3.24
C PRO A 16 12.69 6.92 -3.47
N ALA A 17 12.99 7.23 -4.73
CA ALA A 17 13.70 8.46 -5.10
C ALA A 17 12.85 9.73 -4.89
N HIS A 18 11.53 9.61 -5.01
CA HIS A 18 10.57 10.68 -4.77
C HIS A 18 9.70 10.37 -3.56
N LYS A 19 9.00 11.38 -3.06
CA LYS A 19 8.00 11.21 -2.02
C LYS A 19 6.80 10.43 -2.58
N VAL A 20 6.73 9.13 -2.27
CA VAL A 20 5.65 8.25 -2.72
C VAL A 20 4.60 8.11 -1.62
N ARG A 21 3.35 8.34 -1.99
CA ARG A 21 2.15 8.29 -1.15
C ARG A 21 1.20 7.24 -1.72
N PHE A 22 0.57 6.49 -0.83
CA PHE A 22 -0.41 5.46 -1.18
C PHE A 22 -1.71 5.64 -0.40
N VAL A 23 -2.84 5.40 -1.07
CA VAL A 23 -4.10 5.05 -0.40
C VAL A 23 -4.19 3.52 -0.28
N THR A 24 -4.57 3.03 0.90
CA THR A 24 -4.80 1.60 1.15
C THR A 24 -6.19 1.35 1.72
N ALA A 25 -6.92 0.38 1.18
CA ALA A 25 -8.26 0.00 1.65
C ALA A 25 -8.59 -1.48 1.40
N ALA A 26 -9.55 -2.04 2.13
CA ALA A 26 -10.29 -3.23 1.69
C ALA A 26 -11.57 -2.80 0.96
N SER A 27 -11.98 -3.59 -0.03
CA SER A 27 -13.13 -3.31 -0.91
C SER A 27 -14.48 -3.19 -0.18
N LEU A 28 -15.52 -2.77 -0.90
CA LEU A 28 -16.85 -2.57 -0.34
C LEU A 28 -17.45 -3.90 0.13
N PHE A 29 -18.02 -3.91 1.33
CA PHE A 29 -18.53 -5.09 2.03
C PHE A 29 -17.47 -6.14 2.37
N ASP A 30 -16.20 -5.79 2.30
CA ASP A 30 -15.10 -6.64 2.72
C ASP A 30 -14.57 -6.21 4.09
N GLY A 31 -14.59 -7.14 5.05
CA GLY A 31 -14.02 -6.97 6.40
C GLY A 31 -12.61 -7.55 6.55
N HIS A 32 -12.06 -8.20 5.53
CA HIS A 32 -10.78 -8.90 5.59
C HIS A 32 -9.60 -7.94 5.40
N ASP A 33 -9.26 -7.22 6.46
CA ASP A 33 -8.22 -6.20 6.42
C ASP A 33 -6.80 -6.72 6.71
N ALA A 34 -6.66 -8.02 7.02
CA ALA A 34 -5.38 -8.60 7.43
C ALA A 34 -4.29 -8.42 6.35
N ALA A 35 -4.62 -8.71 5.08
CA ALA A 35 -3.69 -8.59 3.96
C ALA A 35 -3.29 -7.12 3.72
N ILE A 36 -4.25 -6.20 3.69
CA ILE A 36 -3.95 -4.78 3.45
C ILE A 36 -3.18 -4.16 4.63
N ASN A 37 -3.43 -4.61 5.86
CA ASN A 37 -2.66 -4.21 7.04
C ASN A 37 -1.19 -4.64 6.97
N ILE A 38 -0.89 -5.84 6.44
CA ILE A 38 0.49 -6.27 6.20
C ILE A 38 1.11 -5.41 5.10
N MET A 39 0.43 -5.21 3.97
CA MET A 39 0.97 -4.43 2.86
C MET A 39 1.27 -2.98 3.23
N ARG A 40 0.39 -2.30 3.98
CA ARG A 40 0.70 -0.93 4.42
C ARG A 40 1.94 -0.86 5.31
N ARG A 41 2.19 -1.87 6.16
CA ARG A 41 3.38 -1.91 7.03
C ARG A 41 4.64 -2.10 6.20
N ILE A 42 4.59 -2.93 5.16
CA ILE A 42 5.71 -3.11 4.23
C ILE A 42 5.98 -1.79 3.49
N LEU A 43 4.95 -1.15 2.92
CA LEU A 43 5.07 0.13 2.23
C LEU A 43 5.68 1.22 3.14
N GLN A 44 5.18 1.34 4.38
CA GLN A 44 5.72 2.26 5.38
C GLN A 44 7.18 1.94 5.72
N GLY A 45 7.52 0.66 5.92
CA GLY A 45 8.90 0.22 6.16
C GLY A 45 9.86 0.56 5.01
N MET A 46 9.35 0.52 3.77
CA MET A 46 10.07 0.92 2.56
C MET A 46 10.13 2.45 2.37
N GLY A 47 9.50 3.24 3.24
CA GLY A 47 9.58 4.71 3.23
C GLY A 47 8.48 5.42 2.45
N ALA A 48 7.40 4.71 2.07
CA ALA A 48 6.21 5.35 1.51
C ALA A 48 5.32 5.93 2.62
N GLU A 49 4.68 7.06 2.36
CA GLU A 49 3.59 7.56 3.19
C GLU A 49 2.30 6.81 2.84
N VAL A 50 1.53 6.41 3.85
CA VAL A 50 0.32 5.62 3.62
C VAL A 50 -0.88 6.24 4.31
N ILE A 51 -1.88 6.58 3.52
CA ILE A 51 -3.23 6.95 3.94
C ILE A 51 -4.05 5.67 3.98
N HIS A 52 -4.35 5.20 5.18
CA HIS A 52 -5.06 3.94 5.38
C HIS A 52 -6.53 4.20 5.72
N LEU A 53 -7.43 3.76 4.84
CA LEU A 53 -8.87 3.95 4.99
C LEU A 53 -9.55 2.80 5.76
N GLY A 54 -8.82 1.72 6.06
CA GLY A 54 -9.37 0.53 6.70
C GLY A 54 -10.14 -0.35 5.71
N HIS A 55 -11.22 -0.96 6.17
CA HIS A 55 -12.02 -1.92 5.42
C HIS A 55 -13.41 -1.38 5.06
N ASN A 56 -14.16 -2.13 4.24
CA ASN A 56 -15.50 -1.77 3.78
C ASN A 56 -15.56 -0.39 3.09
N ARG A 57 -14.72 -0.19 2.06
CA ARG A 57 -14.65 1.09 1.33
C ARG A 57 -15.17 0.98 -0.09
N SER A 58 -16.09 1.87 -0.43
CA SER A 58 -16.58 2.04 -1.79
C SER A 58 -15.51 2.62 -2.71
N VAL A 59 -15.69 2.42 -4.01
CA VAL A 59 -14.83 3.03 -5.04
C VAL A 59 -14.82 4.55 -4.90
N ASP A 60 -15.98 5.16 -4.63
CA ASP A 60 -16.12 6.61 -4.48
C ASP A 60 -15.28 7.15 -3.30
N GLU A 61 -15.34 6.49 -2.14
CA GLU A 61 -14.52 6.86 -0.98
C GLU A 61 -13.01 6.74 -1.29
N VAL A 62 -12.59 5.63 -1.91
CA VAL A 62 -11.18 5.38 -2.22
C VAL A 62 -10.65 6.40 -3.24
N VAL A 63 -11.39 6.64 -4.32
CA VAL A 63 -10.99 7.57 -5.38
C VAL A 63 -10.99 9.01 -4.88
N THR A 64 -12.01 9.41 -4.12
CA THR A 64 -12.08 10.76 -3.53
C THR A 64 -10.89 11.01 -2.61
N ALA A 65 -10.55 10.07 -1.72
CA ALA A 65 -9.38 10.17 -0.87
C ALA A 65 -8.08 10.23 -1.69
N ALA A 66 -7.94 9.39 -2.72
CA ALA A 66 -6.74 9.35 -3.55
C ALA A 66 -6.50 10.68 -4.30
N LEU A 67 -7.56 11.29 -4.83
CA LEU A 67 -7.49 12.58 -5.51
C LEU A 67 -7.18 13.73 -4.54
N GLN A 68 -7.81 13.75 -3.36
CA GLN A 68 -7.56 14.79 -2.35
C GLN A 68 -6.14 14.71 -1.77
N GLU A 69 -5.62 13.50 -1.57
CA GLU A 69 -4.30 13.26 -0.98
C GLU A 69 -3.17 13.26 -2.01
N ASP A 70 -3.49 13.45 -3.30
CA ASP A 70 -2.56 13.47 -4.45
C ASP A 70 -1.57 12.29 -4.41
N VAL A 71 -2.12 11.08 -4.33
CA VAL A 71 -1.31 9.86 -4.20
C VAL A 71 -0.84 9.32 -5.54
N GLN A 72 0.32 8.68 -5.53
CA GLN A 72 0.88 8.03 -6.72
C GLN A 72 0.36 6.60 -6.91
N GLY A 73 -0.24 6.00 -5.88
CA GLY A 73 -0.74 4.64 -5.95
C GLY A 73 -1.92 4.36 -5.03
N ILE A 74 -2.72 3.39 -5.43
CA ILE A 74 -3.84 2.86 -4.64
C ILE A 74 -3.64 1.35 -4.52
N ALA A 75 -3.68 0.82 -3.30
CA ALA A 75 -3.65 -0.62 -3.05
C ALA A 75 -4.96 -1.05 -2.39
N VAL A 76 -5.65 -2.01 -3.01
CA VAL A 76 -6.94 -2.53 -2.55
C VAL A 76 -6.82 -4.04 -2.34
N SER A 77 -7.31 -4.53 -1.21
CA SER A 77 -7.60 -5.97 -1.03
C SER A 77 -9.09 -6.23 -1.30
N SER A 78 -9.39 -7.34 -1.96
CA SER A 78 -10.75 -7.80 -2.25
C SER A 78 -10.82 -9.30 -2.07
N TYR A 79 -11.74 -9.74 -1.23
CA TYR A 79 -12.06 -11.15 -1.00
C TYR A 79 -13.43 -11.53 -1.59
#